data_AF-A0A6A3VEB3-F1
#
_entry.id   AF-A0A6A3VEB3-F1
#
_cell.length_a   1.000
_cell.length_b   1.000
_cell.length_c   1.000
_cell.angle_alpha   90.00
_cell.angle_beta   90.00
_cell.angle_gamma   90.00
#
_symmetry.space_group_name_H-M   'P 1'
#
loop_
_entity.id
_entity.type
_entity.pdbx_description
1 polymer ?
#
loop_
_entity_poly.entity_id
_entity_poly.type
_entity_poly.pdbx_seq_one_letter_code
_entity_poly.pdbx_strand_id
1 'polypeptide(L)'
;MAVDGRNATQNDAKICPKGFYCRQGIRIRCPEGTYGDVEGLSAASCSGWCPAGYFCPFATTDFRPNPCLPGTYAAKGAAVCMTCPASSQSRASVLKTFQVLPQEQVVKPPCTTHRECCFFG
;
A
#
# COMPACT_ATOMS: atom_id res chain seq x y z
N MET A 1 21.18 -23.04 -35.21
CA MET A 1 19.89 -22.49 -34.73
C MET A 1 20.05 -22.23 -33.23
N ALA A 2 19.75 -21.11 -32.59
CA ALA A 2 18.84 -20.00 -32.86
C ALA A 2 19.39 -18.67 -32.28
N VAL A 3 18.84 -17.56 -32.78
CA VAL A 3 19.17 -16.15 -32.49
C VAL A 3 18.84 -15.72 -31.05
N ASP A 4 19.62 -14.80 -30.47
CA ASP A 4 19.06 -13.64 -29.75
C ASP A 4 20.05 -12.46 -29.79
N GLY A 5 20.05 -11.76 -30.93
CA GLY A 5 20.79 -10.53 -31.11
C GLY A 5 20.13 -9.38 -30.36
N ARG A 6 20.44 -9.22 -29.06
CA ARG A 6 20.15 -7.97 -28.36
C ARG A 6 21.22 -6.92 -28.66
N ASN A 7 21.09 -6.38 -29.87
CA ASN A 7 21.69 -5.15 -30.35
C ASN A 7 21.22 -3.99 -29.45
N ALA A 8 22.07 -3.54 -28.54
CA ALA A 8 21.76 -2.53 -27.51
C ALA A 8 21.65 -1.10 -28.08
N THR A 9 20.79 -0.86 -29.08
CA THR A 9 20.66 0.48 -29.67
C THR A 9 19.32 0.84 -30.35
N GLN A 10 18.22 0.08 -30.21
CA GLN A 10 17.02 0.39 -31.00
C GLN A 10 15.66 0.19 -30.30
N ASN A 11 15.56 0.48 -29.00
CA ASN A 11 14.28 0.91 -28.37
C ASN A 11 14.53 1.34 -26.91
N ASP A 12 15.27 2.41 -26.67
CA ASP A 12 15.21 3.12 -25.37
C ASP A 12 13.90 3.91 -25.31
N ALA A 13 12.77 3.25 -25.58
CA ALA A 13 11.49 3.77 -25.15
C ALA A 13 11.61 3.85 -23.64
N LYS A 14 11.72 5.07 -23.08
CA LYS A 14 11.83 5.26 -21.64
C LYS A 14 10.57 4.68 -20.97
N ILE A 15 10.67 3.43 -20.55
CA ILE A 15 9.60 2.73 -19.87
C ILE A 15 9.33 3.51 -18.58
N CYS A 16 8.06 3.75 -18.28
CA CYS A 16 7.67 4.42 -17.04
C CYS A 16 8.04 3.53 -15.85
N PRO A 17 8.91 3.98 -14.94
CA PRO A 17 9.32 3.14 -13.82
C PRO A 17 8.15 2.97 -12.84
N LYS A 18 8.22 1.92 -12.01
CA LYS A 18 7.29 1.68 -10.89
C LYS A 18 7.12 2.92 -10.02
N GLY A 19 5.92 3.13 -9.51
CA GLY A 19 5.54 4.33 -8.74
C GLY A 19 5.30 5.57 -9.62
N PHE A 20 5.42 5.45 -10.93
CA PHE A 20 5.14 6.52 -11.88
C PHE A 20 4.30 6.01 -13.04
N TYR A 21 3.54 6.92 -13.64
CA TYR A 21 2.94 6.73 -14.95
C TYR A 21 3.46 7.81 -15.89
N CYS A 22 3.49 7.55 -17.21
CA CYS A 22 3.81 8.59 -18.18
C CYS A 22 2.63 8.94 -19.07
N ARG A 23 2.44 10.24 -19.25
CA ARG A 23 1.50 10.80 -20.23
C ARG A 23 2.28 11.69 -21.17
N GLN A 24 2.20 11.42 -22.48
CA GLN A 24 2.89 12.22 -23.50
C GLN A 24 4.41 12.33 -23.25
N GLY A 25 5.05 11.24 -22.79
CA GLY A 25 6.48 11.22 -22.47
C GLY A 25 6.87 11.91 -21.16
N ILE A 26 5.92 12.52 -20.44
CA ILE A 26 6.15 13.14 -19.14
C ILE A 26 5.94 12.10 -18.05
N ARG A 27 6.96 11.86 -17.23
CA ARG A 27 6.89 10.99 -16.05
C ARG A 27 6.21 11.71 -14.88
N ILE A 28 5.13 11.15 -14.39
CA ILE A 28 4.30 11.70 -13.30
C ILE A 28 4.20 10.66 -12.19
N ARG A 29 4.36 11.09 -10.93
CA ARG A 29 4.21 10.20 -9.76
C ARG A 29 2.79 9.64 -9.71
N CYS A 30 2.65 8.37 -9.35
CA CYS A 30 1.35 7.85 -8.94
C CYS A 30 0.78 8.74 -7.82
N PRO A 31 -0.46 9.21 -7.95
CA PRO A 31 -1.08 10.05 -6.94
C PRO A 31 -1.20 9.27 -5.63
N GLU A 32 -1.24 10.02 -4.53
CA GLU A 32 -1.55 9.44 -3.22
C GLU A 32 -2.87 8.66 -3.26
N GLY A 33 -2.97 7.61 -2.43
CA GLY A 33 -4.08 6.66 -2.48
C GLY A 33 -4.00 5.65 -3.62
N THR A 34 -2.97 5.67 -4.46
CA THR A 34 -2.70 4.63 -5.48
C THR A 34 -1.28 4.09 -5.36
N TYR A 35 -1.04 2.93 -5.95
CA TYR A 35 0.30 2.34 -6.06
C TYR A 35 0.59 1.94 -7.51
N GLY A 36 1.87 1.88 -7.87
CA GLY A 36 2.34 1.43 -9.18
C GLY A 36 3.43 0.37 -9.02
N ASP A 37 3.04 -0.90 -8.96
CA ASP A 37 3.97 -2.04 -8.80
C ASP A 37 4.52 -2.58 -10.13
N VAL A 38 4.00 -2.09 -11.25
CA VAL A 38 4.45 -2.45 -12.60
C VAL A 38 5.05 -1.26 -13.33
N GLU A 39 5.91 -1.55 -14.30
CA GLU A 39 6.46 -0.56 -15.21
C GLU A 39 5.52 -0.31 -16.39
N GLY A 40 5.73 0.78 -17.13
CA GLY A 40 4.97 1.09 -18.35
C GLY A 40 3.57 1.65 -18.10
N LEU A 41 3.26 2.08 -16.88
CA LEU A 41 1.98 2.70 -16.55
C LEU A 41 1.77 4.01 -17.34
N SER A 42 0.56 4.23 -17.80
CA SER A 42 0.19 5.40 -18.63
C SER A 42 -0.99 6.22 -18.07
N ALA A 43 -1.54 5.81 -16.92
CA ALA A 43 -2.70 6.43 -16.31
C ALA A 43 -2.48 6.74 -14.83
N ALA A 44 -3.17 7.77 -14.33
CA ALA A 44 -3.12 8.20 -12.93
C ALA A 44 -3.71 7.18 -11.94
N SER A 45 -4.47 6.18 -12.44
CA SER A 45 -4.89 5.04 -11.62
C SER A 45 -3.73 4.13 -11.21
N CYS A 46 -2.58 4.25 -11.89
CA CYS A 46 -1.43 3.37 -11.76
C CYS A 46 -1.84 1.88 -11.79
N SER A 47 -1.29 1.05 -10.92
CA SER A 47 -1.71 -0.35 -10.77
C SER A 47 -3.06 -0.49 -10.07
N GLY A 48 -3.46 0.53 -9.31
CA GLY A 48 -4.77 0.59 -8.68
C GLY A 48 -4.77 1.36 -7.37
N TRP A 49 -5.95 1.36 -6.75
CA TRP A 49 -6.17 1.97 -5.45
C TRP A 49 -5.44 1.23 -4.34
N CYS A 50 -4.92 1.99 -3.37
CA CYS A 50 -4.41 1.44 -2.13
C CYS A 50 -5.50 0.62 -1.44
N PRO A 51 -5.24 -0.64 -1.05
CA PRO A 51 -6.23 -1.44 -0.35
C PRO A 51 -6.53 -0.86 1.04
N ALA A 52 -7.74 -1.11 1.53
CA ALA A 52 -8.12 -0.72 2.90
C ALA A 52 -7.20 -1.38 3.93
N GLY A 53 -6.92 -0.67 5.03
CA GLY A 53 -5.92 -1.09 6.03
C GLY A 53 -4.47 -0.73 5.68
N TYR A 54 -4.23 -0.18 4.50
CA TYR A 54 -2.94 0.34 4.07
C TYR A 54 -3.05 1.80 3.66
N PHE A 55 -1.92 2.50 3.62
CA PHE A 55 -1.83 3.85 3.10
C PHE A 55 -0.77 3.94 2.00
N CYS A 56 -1.03 4.77 0.99
CA CYS A 56 -0.14 4.94 -0.15
C CYS A 56 0.19 6.42 -0.35
N PRO A 57 1.37 6.90 0.08
CA PRO A 57 1.86 8.22 -0.31
C PRO A 57 2.18 8.29 -1.81
N PHE A 58 2.57 9.48 -2.29
CA PHE A 58 2.99 9.66 -3.69
C PHE A 58 4.08 8.66 -4.09
N ALA A 59 3.97 8.15 -5.32
CA ALA A 59 4.91 7.21 -5.91
C ALA A 59 5.13 5.91 -5.12
N THR A 60 4.10 5.44 -4.41
CA THR A 60 4.12 4.11 -3.78
C THR A 60 4.30 3.03 -4.85
N THR A 61 5.35 2.23 -4.73
CA THR A 61 5.63 1.08 -5.61
C THR A 61 5.05 -0.22 -5.07
N ASP A 62 4.91 -0.31 -3.74
CA ASP A 62 4.35 -1.45 -3.03
C ASP A 62 3.61 -0.93 -1.81
N PHE A 63 2.34 -1.31 -1.65
CA PHE A 63 1.52 -0.91 -0.52
C PHE A 63 1.76 -1.78 0.73
N ARG A 64 2.25 -3.02 0.57
CA ARG A 64 2.44 -4.01 1.64
C ARG A 64 3.30 -3.52 2.82
N PRO A 65 4.38 -2.73 2.62
CA PRO A 65 5.14 -2.18 3.74
C PRO A 65 4.45 -1.01 4.48
N ASN A 66 3.27 -0.57 4.02
CA ASN A 66 2.56 0.59 4.58
C ASN A 66 1.23 0.20 5.27
N PRO A 67 1.19 -0.78 6.20
CA PRO A 67 -0.03 -1.08 6.94
C PRO A 67 -0.36 0.03 7.94
N CYS A 68 -1.65 0.22 8.24
CA CYS A 68 -2.06 1.03 9.37
C CYS A 68 -1.79 0.31 10.69
N LEU A 69 -1.27 1.07 11.66
CA LEU A 69 -0.98 0.56 13.01
C LEU A 69 -2.27 0.40 13.83
N PRO A 70 -2.29 -0.46 14.86
CA PRO A 70 -3.40 -0.56 15.80
C PRO A 70 -3.83 0.81 16.34
N GLY A 71 -5.14 1.04 16.43
CA GLY A 71 -5.71 2.35 16.82
C GLY A 71 -5.83 3.36 15.66
N THR A 72 -5.42 2.98 14.45
CA THR A 72 -5.63 3.73 13.22
C THR A 72 -6.30 2.87 12.15
N TYR A 73 -6.91 3.50 11.14
CA TYR A 73 -7.59 2.82 10.05
C TYR A 73 -7.45 3.59 8.74
N ALA A 74 -7.53 2.88 7.61
CA ALA A 74 -7.54 3.47 6.27
C ALA A 74 -8.62 2.83 5.40
N ALA A 75 -9.42 3.67 4.74
CA ALA A 75 -10.31 3.22 3.68
C ALA A 75 -9.52 2.90 2.40
N LYS A 76 -10.14 2.20 1.45
CA LYS A 76 -9.57 2.00 0.12
C LYS A 76 -9.26 3.37 -0.51
N GLY A 77 -8.06 3.51 -1.06
CA GLY A 77 -7.60 4.76 -1.67
C GLY A 77 -7.08 5.79 -0.68
N ALA A 78 -6.78 5.42 0.57
CA ALA A 78 -6.24 6.34 1.54
C ALA A 78 -4.76 6.67 1.28
N ALA A 79 -4.43 7.96 1.38
CA ALA A 79 -3.06 8.46 1.37
C ALA A 79 -2.36 8.29 2.73
N VAL A 80 -3.15 8.32 3.81
CA VAL A 80 -2.70 8.31 5.20
C VAL A 80 -3.67 7.48 6.06
N CYS A 81 -3.18 6.95 7.16
CA CYS A 81 -4.03 6.33 8.18
C CYS A 81 -4.70 7.41 9.04
N MET A 82 -5.97 7.20 9.36
CA MET A 82 -6.73 8.06 10.27
C MET A 82 -6.79 7.44 11.66
N THR A 83 -6.73 8.25 12.70
CA THR A 83 -6.90 7.79 14.08
C THR A 83 -8.35 7.38 14.34
N CYS A 84 -8.54 6.34 15.16
CA CYS A 84 -9.88 5.97 15.62
C CYS A 84 -10.44 7.08 16.55
N PRO A 85 -11.73 7.46 16.39
CA PRO A 85 -12.36 8.47 17.24
C PRO A 85 -12.41 8.00 18.71
N ALA A 86 -12.24 8.94 19.64
CA ALA A 86 -12.07 8.68 21.08
C ALA A 86 -13.23 7.94 21.79
N SER A 87 -14.36 7.71 21.13
CA SER A 87 -15.46 6.91 21.68
C SER A 87 -15.16 5.41 21.73
N SER A 88 -14.06 4.94 21.12
CA SER A 88 -13.59 3.56 21.26
C SER A 88 -12.58 3.36 22.39
N GLN A 89 -12.13 4.42 23.07
CA GLN A 89 -11.18 4.33 24.18
C GLN A 89 -11.89 4.10 25.51
N SER A 90 -12.43 2.91 25.73
CA SER A 90 -12.90 2.51 27.06
C SER A 90 -12.82 1.01 27.24
N ARG A 91 -11.65 0.41 26.97
CA ARG A 91 -11.34 -0.93 27.51
C ARG A 91 -9.88 -1.35 27.50
N ALA A 92 -8.97 -0.43 27.85
CA ALA A 92 -7.61 -0.75 28.27
C ALA A 92 -7.54 -1.54 29.62
N SER A 93 -8.52 -2.40 29.92
CA SER A 93 -8.58 -3.15 31.19
C SER A 93 -9.19 -4.56 31.09
N VAL A 94 -9.50 -5.09 29.89
CA VAL A 94 -9.93 -6.50 29.80
C VAL A 94 -9.04 -7.26 28.82
N LEU A 95 -7.90 -7.71 29.36
CA LEU A 95 -7.13 -8.93 29.06
C LEU A 95 -5.61 -8.71 29.00
N LYS A 96 -5.05 -8.37 30.17
CA LYS A 96 -3.67 -8.69 30.57
C LYS A 96 -3.47 -10.20 30.84
N THR A 97 -4.18 -11.11 30.16
CA THR A 97 -4.15 -12.54 30.54
C THR A 97 -4.37 -13.52 29.38
N PHE A 98 -3.87 -13.22 28.18
CA PHE A 98 -3.58 -14.32 27.24
C PHE A 98 -2.09 -14.44 27.06
N GLN A 99 -1.62 -15.65 27.33
CA GLN A 99 -0.25 -16.09 27.38
C GLN A 99 0.51 -15.60 26.14
N VAL A 100 1.74 -15.18 26.38
CA VAL A 100 2.77 -15.02 25.36
C VAL A 100 2.86 -16.34 24.60
N LEU A 101 2.12 -16.45 23.50
CA LEU A 101 2.41 -17.42 22.47
C LEU A 101 3.77 -17.02 21.89
N PRO A 102 4.70 -17.96 21.70
CA PRO A 102 5.98 -17.67 21.08
C PRO A 102 5.74 -16.96 19.75
N GLN A 103 6.51 -15.90 19.50
CA GLN A 103 6.43 -15.00 18.36
C GLN A 103 6.73 -15.73 17.04
N GLU A 104 5.85 -16.63 16.62
CA GLU A 104 5.79 -17.05 15.23
C GLU A 104 4.96 -16.00 14.50
N GLN A 105 5.51 -15.50 13.39
CA GLN A 105 5.00 -14.41 12.59
C GLN A 105 3.66 -14.76 11.95
N VAL A 106 2.58 -14.83 12.72
CA VAL A 106 1.23 -14.76 12.19
C VAL A 106 1.05 -13.31 11.79
N VAL A 107 1.39 -13.00 10.54
CA VAL A 107 1.03 -11.74 9.87
C VAL A 107 -0.50 -11.69 9.85
N LYS A 108 -1.13 -11.29 10.96
CA LYS A 108 -2.56 -10.98 10.95
C LYS A 108 -2.70 -9.85 9.93
N PRO A 109 -3.49 -10.01 8.87
CA PRO A 109 -3.64 -8.97 7.87
C PRO A 109 -4.07 -7.68 8.58
N PRO A 110 -3.56 -6.51 8.15
CA PRO A 110 -4.02 -5.26 8.73
C PRO A 110 -5.54 -5.21 8.61
N CYS A 111 -6.15 -4.67 9.65
CA CYS A 111 -7.60 -4.53 9.71
C CYS A 111 -8.08 -3.74 8.48
N THR A 112 -9.08 -4.25 7.76
CA THR A 112 -9.55 -3.67 6.49
C THR A 112 -10.84 -2.86 6.64
N THR A 113 -11.44 -2.84 7.84
CA THR A 113 -12.66 -2.09 8.12
C THR A 113 -12.52 -1.27 9.40
N HIS A 114 -13.24 -0.15 9.48
CA HIS A 114 -13.26 0.71 10.65
C HIS A 114 -13.61 -0.06 11.94
N ARG A 115 -14.58 -0.98 11.87
CA ARG A 115 -14.98 -1.81 13.01
C ARG A 115 -13.86 -2.75 13.47
N GLU A 116 -13.12 -3.36 12.55
CA GLU A 116 -12.01 -4.25 12.91
C GLU A 116 -10.82 -3.47 13.50
N CYS A 117 -10.52 -2.29 12.94
CA CYS A 117 -9.39 -1.46 13.36
C CYS A 117 -9.60 -0.75 14.69
N CYS A 118 -10.83 -0.33 14.96
CA CYS A 118 -11.16 0.53 16.11
C CYS A 118 -11.81 -0.23 17.27
N PHE A 119 -11.91 -1.57 17.21
CA PHE A 119 -12.51 -2.40 18.27
C PHE A 119 -11.48 -3.14 19.13
N PHE A 120 -10.21 -3.20 18.71
CA PHE A 120 -9.09 -3.79 19.46
C PHE A 120 -8.15 -2.75 20.13
N GLY A 121 -8.57 -1.49 20.24
CA GLY A 121 -7.79 -0.38 20.82
C GLY A 121 -8.06 -0.13 22.30
#